data_AF-A0A843W3B7-F1
#
_entry.id   AF-A0A843W3B7-F1
#
_cell.length_a   1.000
_cell.length_b   1.000
_cell.length_c   1.000
_cell.angle_alpha   90.00
_cell.angle_beta   90.00
_cell.angle_gamma   90.00
#
_symmetry.space_group_name_H-M   'P 1'
#
loop_
_entity.id
_entity.type
_entity.pdbx_description
1 polymer ?
#
loop_
_entity_poly.entity_id
_entity_poly.type
_entity_poly.pdbx_seq_one_letter_code
_entity_poly.pdbx_strand_id
1 'polypeptide(L)'
;TYDLCTSTTGNKNDDLCISITDGEWIYTSSIKARNHRFTEHSNELRARSAWTTTARENFKHLLYNVRRNAERVCASTDKNQWKEHRHVWMRKEYWMELCVIWGGEKWNENSTKTKLNRAAHPEANVHTSGSVSFATHKAQLESYSRGMDERYGDDS
;
A
#
# COMPACT_ATOMS: atom_id res chain seq x y z
N THR A 1 -5.95 21.45 17.33
CA THR A 1 -7.07 20.52 17.05
C THR A 1 -7.89 21.11 15.91
N TYR A 2 -7.87 20.49 14.73
CA TYR A 2 -8.66 20.95 13.58
C TYR A 2 -9.76 19.93 13.31
N ASP A 3 -10.95 20.18 13.86
CA ASP A 3 -12.16 19.49 13.43
C ASP A 3 -12.73 20.21 12.20
N LEU A 4 -12.62 19.58 11.04
CA LEU A 4 -13.27 20.04 9.81
C LEU A 4 -14.26 18.98 9.33
N CYS A 5 -15.37 18.88 10.06
CA CYS A 5 -16.57 18.21 9.57
C CYS A 5 -17.27 19.19 8.60
N THR A 6 -16.99 19.08 7.30
CA THR A 6 -17.71 19.84 6.29
C THR A 6 -18.73 18.92 5.61
N SER A 7 -19.95 18.95 6.15
CA SER A 7 -21.15 18.45 5.49
C SER A 7 -21.39 19.26 4.22
N THR A 8 -20.86 18.81 3.08
CA THR A 8 -21.19 19.42 1.79
C THR A 8 -22.32 18.62 1.17
N THR A 9 -23.53 19.12 1.35
CA THR A 9 -24.73 18.72 0.64
C THR A 9 -24.49 18.77 -0.87
N GLY A 10 -24.39 17.61 -1.53
CA GLY A 10 -24.53 17.56 -2.99
C GLY A 10 -23.74 16.53 -3.80
N ASN A 11 -23.57 15.29 -3.36
CA ASN A 11 -23.65 14.12 -4.26
C ASN A 11 -23.65 12.82 -3.45
N LYS A 12 -24.61 11.93 -3.70
CA LYS A 12 -24.98 10.81 -2.82
C LYS A 12 -24.10 9.56 -2.95
N ASN A 13 -22.83 9.66 -3.33
CA ASN A 13 -21.99 8.47 -3.51
C ASN A 13 -20.67 8.59 -2.75
N ASP A 14 -20.57 7.79 -1.68
CA ASP A 14 -19.36 7.32 -1.03
C ASP A 14 -18.41 8.38 -0.44
N ASP A 15 -18.85 9.01 0.67
CA ASP A 15 -17.98 9.88 1.47
C ASP A 15 -17.06 9.05 2.37
N LEU A 16 -15.80 8.89 1.95
CA LEU A 16 -14.69 8.51 2.82
C LEU A 16 -14.20 9.77 3.57
N CYS A 17 -14.44 9.84 4.87
CA CYS A 17 -13.92 10.90 5.73
C CYS A 17 -12.62 10.44 6.41
N ILE A 18 -11.58 11.24 6.25
CA ILE A 18 -10.28 11.07 6.92
C ILE A 18 -10.11 12.27 7.83
N SER A 19 -10.11 12.07 9.15
CA SER A 19 -9.76 13.14 10.10
C SER A 19 -8.35 12.90 10.63
N ILE A 20 -7.58 13.99 10.73
CA ILE A 20 -6.24 14.01 11.32
C ILE A 20 -6.34 14.77 12.63
N THR A 21 -6.23 14.07 13.75
CA THR A 21 -6.14 14.67 15.08
C THR A 21 -4.87 14.17 15.75
N ASP A 22 -3.99 15.11 16.12
CA ASP A 22 -2.80 14.89 16.96
C ASP A 22 -1.86 13.74 16.53
N GLY A 23 -1.63 13.61 15.21
CA GLY A 23 -0.74 12.58 14.66
C GLY A 23 -1.36 11.18 14.60
N GLU A 24 -2.63 11.05 14.98
CA GLU A 24 -3.40 9.82 14.89
C GLU A 24 -4.37 9.90 13.71
N TRP A 25 -4.30 8.91 12.82
CA TRP A 25 -5.17 8.81 11.65
C TRP A 25 -6.48 8.13 12.05
N ILE A 26 -7.55 8.91 12.20
CA ILE A 26 -8.88 8.39 12.51
C ILE A 26 -9.66 8.20 11.20
N TYR A 27 -10.00 6.94 10.91
CA TYR A 27 -10.76 6.54 9.72
C TYR A 27 -12.24 6.41 10.07
N THR A 28 -13.08 7.24 9.46
CA THR A 28 -14.54 7.09 9.55
C THR A 28 -15.09 6.80 8.16
N SER A 29 -15.31 5.52 7.88
CA SER A 29 -16.00 5.12 6.65
C SER A 29 -17.50 5.08 6.86
N SER A 30 -18.21 5.93 6.12
CA SER A 30 -19.65 5.78 5.90
C SER A 30 -19.86 4.75 4.78
N ILE A 31 -19.54 3.48 5.05
CA ILE A 31 -19.85 2.40 4.11
C ILE A 31 -21.36 2.19 4.15
N LYS A 32 -22.10 2.74 3.17
CA LYS A 32 -23.40 2.17 2.80
C LYS A 32 -23.11 0.94 1.96
N ALA A 33 -22.89 -0.19 2.65
CA ALA A 33 -22.71 -1.48 2.02
C ALA A 33 -23.91 -1.74 1.09
N ARG A 34 -23.63 -2.03 -0.18
CA ARG A 34 -24.63 -2.51 -1.14
C ARG A 34 -25.37 -3.70 -0.51
N ASN A 35 -26.62 -3.51 -0.15
CA ASN A 35 -27.66 -4.49 0.24
C ASN A 35 -27.26 -5.70 1.13
N HIS A 36 -26.10 -5.73 1.77
CA HIS A 36 -25.82 -6.70 2.83
C HIS A 36 -26.16 -6.05 4.16
N ARG A 37 -27.43 -6.16 4.54
CA ARG A 37 -27.87 -5.77 5.87
C ARG A 37 -27.37 -6.85 6.82
N PHE A 38 -26.41 -6.51 7.68
CA PHE A 38 -26.09 -7.39 8.80
C PHE A 38 -27.37 -7.60 9.61
N THR A 39 -27.71 -8.87 9.86
CA THR A 39 -28.89 -9.24 10.66
C THR A 39 -28.76 -8.77 12.10
N GLU A 40 -27.54 -8.64 12.60
CA GLU A 40 -27.22 -8.18 13.94
C GLU A 40 -26.23 -7.03 13.93
N HIS A 41 -26.46 -6.06 14.81
CA HIS A 41 -25.56 -4.91 15.00
C HIS A 41 -24.15 -5.34 15.45
N SER A 42 -24.05 -6.42 16.24
CA SER A 42 -22.76 -7.01 16.65
C SER A 42 -21.90 -7.43 15.44
N ASN A 43 -22.52 -8.06 14.44
CA ASN A 43 -21.84 -8.49 13.22
C ASN A 43 -21.43 -7.29 12.35
N GLU A 44 -22.25 -6.24 12.32
CA GLU A 44 -21.88 -4.97 11.66
C GLU A 44 -20.63 -4.35 12.31
N LEU A 45 -20.59 -4.28 13.65
CA LEU A 45 -19.46 -3.71 14.38
C LEU A 45 -18.18 -4.52 14.17
N ARG A 46 -18.27 -5.86 14.21
CA ARG A 46 -17.14 -6.76 13.92
C ARG A 46 -16.63 -6.59 12.50
N ALA A 47 -17.53 -6.52 11.52
CA ALA A 47 -17.16 -6.28 10.13
C ALA A 47 -16.48 -4.92 9.97
N ARG A 48 -17.06 -3.84 10.51
CA ARG A 48 -16.46 -2.49 10.48
C ARG A 48 -15.08 -2.46 11.12
N SER A 49 -14.92 -3.12 12.26
CA SER A 49 -13.63 -3.23 12.96
C SER A 49 -12.59 -3.96 12.10
N ALA A 50 -12.96 -5.12 11.54
CA ALA A 50 -12.10 -5.88 10.64
C ALA A 50 -11.71 -5.05 9.40
N TRP A 51 -12.68 -4.41 8.73
CA TRP A 51 -12.43 -3.54 7.58
C TRP A 51 -11.51 -2.37 7.92
N THR A 52 -11.68 -1.74 9.08
CA THR A 52 -10.83 -0.62 9.52
C THR A 52 -9.40 -1.07 9.79
N THR A 53 -9.23 -2.23 10.45
CA THR A 53 -7.91 -2.83 10.69
C THR A 53 -7.23 -3.21 9.38
N THR A 54 -7.92 -3.93 8.51
CA THR A 54 -7.39 -4.33 7.20
C THR A 54 -7.07 -3.11 6.33
N ALA A 55 -7.93 -2.08 6.32
CA ALA A 55 -7.66 -0.85 5.60
C ALA A 55 -6.41 -0.15 6.15
N ARG A 56 -6.26 -0.06 7.47
CA ARG A 56 -5.09 0.53 8.13
C ARG A 56 -3.79 -0.20 7.78
N GLU A 57 -3.80 -1.53 7.83
CA GLU A 57 -2.65 -2.36 7.48
C GLU A 57 -2.25 -2.20 6.01
N ASN A 58 -3.24 -2.18 5.11
CA ASN A 58 -3.00 -2.07 3.67
C ASN A 58 -2.79 -0.64 3.19
N PHE A 59 -3.07 0.38 4.01
CA PHE A 59 -3.02 1.78 3.60
C PHE A 59 -1.64 2.19 3.08
N LYS A 60 -0.56 1.70 3.73
CA LYS A 60 0.81 1.95 3.27
C LYS A 60 1.06 1.43 1.86
N HIS A 61 0.55 0.24 1.55
CA HIS A 61 0.67 -0.38 0.24
C HIS A 61 -0.18 0.35 -0.82
N LEU A 62 -1.39 0.78 -0.44
CA LEU A 62 -2.24 1.62 -1.31
C LEU A 62 -1.56 2.94 -1.66
N LEU A 63 -0.99 3.63 -0.67
CA LEU A 63 -0.22 4.87 -0.88
C LEU A 63 1.00 4.63 -1.79
N TYR A 64 1.71 3.53 -1.61
CA TYR A 64 2.81 3.15 -2.49
C TYR A 64 2.34 3.01 -3.95
N ASN A 65 1.23 2.29 -4.18
CA ASN A 65 0.71 2.05 -5.52
C ASN A 65 0.23 3.33 -6.22
N VAL A 66 -0.54 4.19 -5.54
CA VAL A 66 -0.99 5.45 -6.15
C VAL A 66 0.16 6.36 -6.49
N ARG A 67 1.19 6.40 -5.65
CA ARG A 67 2.41 7.16 -5.90
C ARG A 67 3.17 6.64 -7.12
N ARG A 68 3.35 5.33 -7.23
CA ARG A 68 3.99 4.69 -8.40
C ARG A 68 3.19 4.91 -9.68
N ASN A 69 1.87 4.91 -9.58
CA ASN A 69 1.02 5.21 -10.72
C ASN A 69 1.15 6.67 -11.14
N ALA A 70 1.17 7.62 -10.21
CA ALA A 70 1.38 9.03 -10.51
C ALA A 70 2.75 9.28 -11.16
N GLU A 71 3.82 8.69 -10.63
CA GLU A 71 5.18 8.74 -11.21
C GLU A 71 5.18 8.25 -12.67
N ARG A 72 4.50 7.13 -12.94
CA ARG A 72 4.40 6.55 -14.28
C ARG A 72 3.59 7.40 -15.24
N VAL A 73 2.43 7.92 -14.81
CA VAL A 73 1.52 8.72 -15.66
C VAL A 73 2.12 10.09 -15.95
N CYS A 74 2.77 10.70 -14.96
CA CYS A 74 3.45 11.99 -15.10
C CYS A 74 4.79 11.88 -15.85
N ALA A 75 5.33 10.66 -15.98
CA ALA A 75 6.67 10.40 -16.53
C ALA A 75 7.78 11.23 -15.85
N SER A 76 7.58 11.56 -14.57
CA SER A 76 8.45 12.46 -13.82
C SER A 76 8.59 12.00 -12.38
N THR A 77 9.79 12.17 -11.84
CA THR A 77 10.09 11.90 -10.42
C THR A 77 9.80 13.11 -9.53
N ASP A 78 9.47 14.27 -10.12
CA ASP A 78 9.10 15.49 -9.39
C ASP A 78 7.68 15.38 -8.82
N LYS A 79 7.58 15.39 -7.49
CA LYS A 79 6.33 15.21 -6.75
C LYS A 79 5.40 16.40 -6.91
N ASN A 80 5.92 17.58 -7.26
CA ASN A 80 5.07 18.74 -7.53
C ASN A 80 4.23 18.55 -8.79
N GLN A 81 4.75 17.80 -9.77
CA GLN A 81 4.06 17.51 -11.02
C GLN A 81 2.97 16.44 -10.84
N TRP A 82 2.98 15.69 -9.75
CA TRP A 82 2.00 14.63 -9.47
C TRP A 82 0.63 15.16 -9.01
N LYS A 83 0.51 16.45 -8.68
CA LYS A 83 -0.71 17.05 -8.09
C LYS A 83 -1.96 16.86 -8.96
N GLU A 84 -1.80 16.76 -10.27
CA GLU A 84 -2.89 16.55 -11.23
C GLU A 84 -3.19 15.06 -11.50
N HIS A 85 -2.28 14.17 -11.10
CA HIS A 85 -2.35 12.72 -11.36
C HIS A 85 -2.84 11.92 -10.15
N ARG A 86 -3.84 12.45 -9.44
CA ARG A 86 -4.44 11.76 -8.28
C ARG A 86 -5.24 10.54 -8.71
N HIS A 87 -5.35 9.56 -7.81
CA HIS A 87 -6.27 8.45 -8.00
C HIS A 87 -7.72 8.85 -7.66
N VAL A 88 -8.72 8.29 -8.36
CA VAL A 88 -10.15 8.67 -8.27
C VAL A 88 -10.74 8.61 -6.86
N TRP A 89 -10.34 7.63 -6.04
CA TRP A 89 -10.84 7.45 -4.67
C TRP A 89 -10.21 8.43 -3.67
N MET A 90 -9.16 9.14 -4.05
CA MET A 90 -8.44 10.04 -3.15
C MET A 90 -8.92 11.48 -3.32
N ARG A 91 -9.27 12.12 -2.19
CA ARG A 91 -9.65 13.53 -2.17
C ARG A 91 -8.48 14.43 -2.57
N LYS A 92 -8.80 15.57 -3.20
CA LYS A 92 -7.79 16.48 -3.78
C LYS A 92 -6.87 17.01 -2.70
N GLU A 93 -7.46 17.40 -1.58
CA GLU A 93 -6.82 18.09 -0.49
C GLU A 93 -5.72 17.21 0.11
N TYR A 94 -6.06 15.97 0.46
CA TYR A 94 -5.09 15.00 0.99
C TYR A 94 -4.02 14.63 -0.04
N TRP A 95 -4.38 14.49 -1.32
CA TRP A 95 -3.39 14.20 -2.35
C TRP A 95 -2.34 15.31 -2.47
N MET A 96 -2.78 16.58 -2.46
CA MET A 96 -1.87 17.73 -2.52
C MET A 96 -0.94 17.77 -1.30
N GLU A 97 -1.47 17.54 -0.10
CA GLU A 97 -0.67 17.46 1.13
C GLU A 97 0.36 16.33 1.07
N LEU A 98 -0.04 15.14 0.60
CA LEU A 98 0.86 14.00 0.42
C LEU A 98 1.97 14.31 -0.59
N CYS A 99 1.66 14.98 -1.70
CA CYS A 99 2.66 15.40 -2.67
C CYS A 99 3.70 16.36 -2.06
N VAL A 100 3.26 17.29 -1.20
CA VAL A 100 4.16 18.20 -0.46
C VAL A 100 5.04 17.41 0.51
N ILE A 101 4.45 16.49 1.29
CA ILE A 101 5.19 15.64 2.24
C ILE A 101 6.25 14.81 1.51
N TRP A 102 5.89 14.16 0.39
CA TRP A 102 6.83 13.37 -0.40
C TRP A 102 7.86 14.22 -1.17
N GLY A 103 7.53 15.49 -1.45
CA GLY A 103 8.48 16.45 -2.01
C GLY A 103 9.48 16.98 -0.99
N GLY A 104 9.19 16.86 0.31
CA GLY A 104 10.02 17.38 1.39
C GLY A 104 11.39 16.69 1.49
N GLU A 105 12.40 17.47 1.91
CA GLU A 105 13.79 17.02 2.08
C GLU A 105 13.89 15.78 2.98
N LYS A 106 13.33 15.85 4.19
CA LYS A 106 13.29 14.73 5.15
C LYS A 106 12.75 13.43 4.55
N TRP A 107 11.75 13.53 3.68
CA TRP A 107 11.17 12.36 3.04
C TRP A 107 12.12 11.78 1.98
N ASN A 108 12.69 12.65 1.13
CA ASN A 108 13.65 12.25 0.10
C ASN A 108 14.92 11.61 0.69
N GLU A 109 15.45 12.17 1.79
CA GLU A 109 16.59 11.59 2.51
C GLU A 109 16.29 10.17 3.01
N ASN A 110 15.18 10.00 3.72
CA ASN A 110 14.78 8.69 4.24
C ASN A 110 14.51 7.68 3.12
N SER A 111 13.86 8.12 2.04
CA SER A 111 13.60 7.29 0.87
C SER A 111 14.89 6.85 0.20
N THR A 112 15.85 7.77 0.04
CA THR A 112 17.16 7.49 -0.56
C THR A 112 17.98 6.57 0.31
N LYS A 113 18.07 6.83 1.62
CA LYS A 113 18.73 5.97 2.59
C LYS A 113 18.17 4.56 2.58
N THR A 114 16.85 4.42 2.57
CA THR A 114 16.19 3.11 2.50
C THR A 114 16.51 2.39 1.19
N LYS A 115 16.53 3.11 0.06
CA LYS A 115 16.90 2.55 -1.25
C LYS A 115 18.35 2.07 -1.26
N LEU A 116 19.28 2.87 -0.73
CA LEU A 116 20.70 2.53 -0.62
C LEU A 116 20.92 1.33 0.31
N ASN A 117 20.25 1.29 1.47
CA ASN A 117 20.32 0.15 2.39
C ASN A 117 19.86 -1.15 1.72
N ARG A 118 18.79 -1.11 0.91
CA ARG A 118 18.32 -2.28 0.15
C ARG A 118 19.29 -2.70 -0.96
N ALA A 119 19.97 -1.73 -1.59
CA ALA A 119 20.96 -2.02 -2.63
C ALA A 119 22.28 -2.58 -2.05
N ALA A 120 22.64 -2.15 -0.83
CA ALA A 120 23.85 -2.58 -0.15
C ALA A 120 23.75 -3.99 0.44
N HIS A 121 22.53 -4.47 0.73
CA HIS A 121 22.26 -5.81 1.28
C HIS A 121 21.34 -6.62 0.35
N PRO A 122 21.80 -6.99 -0.86
CA PRO A 122 21.01 -7.80 -1.78
C PRO A 122 20.62 -9.17 -1.20
N GLU A 123 21.47 -9.74 -0.35
CA GLU A 123 21.24 -10.99 0.39
C GLU A 123 20.06 -10.92 1.38
N ALA A 124 19.80 -9.74 1.97
CA ALA A 124 18.64 -9.52 2.83
C ALA A 124 17.31 -9.44 2.06
N ASN A 125 17.38 -9.30 0.74
CA ASN A 125 16.24 -9.16 -0.16
C ASN A 125 15.81 -10.50 -0.80
N VAL A 126 16.49 -11.60 -0.47
CA VAL A 126 16.21 -12.96 -0.96
C VAL A 126 14.80 -13.43 -0.54
N HIS A 127 14.31 -12.95 0.60
CA HIS A 127 12.97 -13.30 1.13
C HIS A 127 11.87 -12.30 0.79
N THR A 128 12.18 -11.14 0.20
CA THR A 128 11.20 -10.08 -0.11
C THR A 128 10.89 -9.95 -1.59
N SER A 129 11.63 -10.65 -2.45
CA SER A 129 11.16 -10.93 -3.81
C SER A 129 9.97 -11.88 -3.67
N GLY A 130 8.77 -11.38 -3.98
CA GLY A 130 7.57 -12.22 -4.03
C GLY A 130 7.79 -13.48 -4.88
N SER A 131 6.81 -14.39 -4.84
CA SER A 131 6.78 -15.67 -5.56
C SER A 131 7.76 -15.75 -6.72
N VAL A 132 8.85 -16.49 -6.50
CA VAL A 132 9.85 -16.82 -7.52
C VAL A 132 9.10 -17.33 -8.76
N SER A 133 9.47 -16.84 -9.95
CA SER A 133 8.81 -17.31 -11.18
C SER A 133 8.89 -18.84 -11.26
N PHE A 134 7.85 -19.49 -11.79
CA PHE A 134 7.83 -20.95 -11.88
C PHE A 134 9.06 -21.50 -12.59
N ALA A 135 9.56 -20.79 -13.61
CA ALA A 135 10.79 -21.15 -14.33
C ALA A 135 12.02 -21.14 -13.41
N THR A 136 12.18 -20.11 -12.58
CA THR A 136 13.30 -20.00 -11.64
C THR A 136 13.21 -21.06 -10.54
N HIS A 137 12.01 -21.33 -10.02
CA HIS A 137 11.78 -22.39 -9.03
C HIS A 137 12.07 -23.78 -9.62
N LYS A 138 11.62 -24.04 -10.85
CA LYS A 138 11.90 -25.29 -11.57
C LYS A 138 13.40 -25.50 -11.79
N ALA A 139 14.13 -24.47 -12.22
CA ALA A 139 15.58 -24.54 -12.41
C ALA A 139 16.33 -24.83 -11.09
N GLN A 140 15.87 -24.28 -9.97
CA GLN A 140 16.42 -24.56 -8.65
C GLN A 140 16.17 -26.02 -8.22
N LEU A 141 14.96 -26.55 -8.46
CA LEU A 141 14.62 -27.95 -8.18
C LEU A 141 15.46 -28.92 -9.02
N GLU A 142 15.63 -28.67 -10.32
CA GLU A 142 16.45 -29.50 -11.20
C GLU A 142 17.93 -29.49 -10.79
N SER A 143 18.45 -28.32 -10.41
CA SER A 143 19.82 -28.20 -9.90
C SER A 143 20.00 -28.92 -8.57
N TYR A 144 19.00 -28.89 -7.69
CA TYR A 144 19.03 -29.58 -6.41
C TYR A 144 18.97 -31.10 -6.61
N SER A 145 18.07 -31.59 -7.45
CA SER A 145 17.96 -33.01 -7.80
C SER A 145 19.28 -33.55 -8.35
N ARG A 146 19.88 -32.85 -9.32
CA ARG A 146 21.18 -33.24 -9.89
C ARG A 146 22.29 -33.29 -8.84
N GLY A 147 22.33 -32.31 -7.94
CA GLY A 147 23.31 -32.28 -6.84
C GLY A 147 23.04 -33.30 -5.73
N MET A 148 21.85 -33.90 -5.67
CA MET A 148 21.55 -35.04 -4.79
C MET A 148 21.94 -36.35 -5.46
N ASP A 149 21.65 -36.51 -6.76
CA ASP A 149 22.08 -37.67 -7.56
C ASP A 149 23.61 -37.78 -7.62
N GLU A 150 24.34 -36.66 -7.72
CA GLU A 150 25.81 -36.67 -7.70
C GLU A 150 26.41 -37.03 -6.33
N ARG A 151 25.68 -36.81 -5.22
CA ARG A 151 26.19 -37.03 -3.86
C ARG A 151 25.75 -38.35 -3.23
N TYR A 152 24.64 -38.89 -3.69
CA TYR A 152 23.97 -40.06 -3.13
C TYR A 152 23.53 -41.05 -4.24
N GLY A 153 24.13 -40.93 -5.43
CA GLY A 153 23.81 -41.76 -6.59
C GLY A 153 24.40 -43.16 -6.50
N ASP A 154 23.49 -44.12 -6.34
CA ASP A 154 23.60 -45.56 -6.54
C ASP A 154 24.19 -46.41 -5.38
N ASP A 155 23.30 -46.74 -4.42
CA ASP A 155 23.49 -47.84 -3.46
C ASP A 155 22.81 -49.14 -3.97
N SER A 156 22.75 -49.38 -5.29
CA SER A 156 22.18 -50.62 -5.87
C SER A 156 23.19 -51.77 -5.97
#